data_AF-X1PDD3-F1
#
_entry.id   AF-X1PDD3-F1
#
_cell.length_a   1.000
_cell.length_b   1.000
_cell.length_c   1.000
_cell.angle_alpha   90.00
_cell.angle_beta   90.00
_cell.angle_gamma   90.00
#
_symmetry.space_group_name_H-M   'P 1'
#
loop_
_entity.id
_entity.type
_entity.pdbx_description
1 polymer ?
#
loop_
_entity_poly.entity_id
_entity_poly.type
_entity_poly.pdbx_seq_one_letter_code
_entity_poly.pdbx_strand_id
1 'polypeptide(L)' 'LVAKLFDTLAPRYGQRNGGYIRIMKAGFRTGDNAPLAVVEFVDRDVSAKGSKDLARVAAEQANEAEAA' A
#
# COMPACT_ATOMS: atom_id res chain seq x y z
N LEU A 1 12.47 9.57 1.30
CA LEU A 1 12.54 8.15 1.73
C LEU A 1 12.97 8.01 3.19
N VAL A 2 14.04 8.67 3.62
CA VAL A 2 14.54 8.62 5.02
C VAL A 2 13.49 9.09 6.03
N ALA A 3 12.83 10.23 5.82
CA ALA A 3 11.77 10.71 6.71
C ALA A 3 10.67 9.65 6.94
N LYS A 4 10.13 9.06 5.88
CA LYS A 4 9.11 8.00 5.97
C LYS A 4 9.55 6.77 6.79
N LEU A 5 10.85 6.44 6.78
CA LEU A 5 11.37 5.35 7.59
C LEU A 5 11.21 5.65 9.09
N PHE A 6 11.61 6.85 9.52
CA PHE A 6 11.58 7.23 10.93
C PHE A 6 10.21 7.72 11.40
N ASP A 7 9.46 8.41 10.55
CA ASP A 7 8.18 9.03 10.92
C ASP A 7 7.02 8.04 10.83
N THR A 8 7.10 7.03 9.95
CA THR A 8 5.98 6.12 9.67
C THR A 8 6.30 4.66 9.97
N LEU A 9 7.43 4.15 9.47
CA LEU A 9 7.73 2.71 9.59
C LEU A 9 8.29 2.35 10.97
N ALA A 10 9.14 3.19 11.56
CA ALA A 10 9.71 2.94 12.89
C ALA A 10 8.64 2.89 14.00
N PRO A 11 7.68 3.83 14.10
CA PRO A 11 6.58 3.72 15.05
C PRO A 11 5.71 2.48 14.82
N ARG A 12 5.44 2.15 13.54
CA ARG A 12 4.60 1.01 13.18
C ARG A 12 5.19 -0.34 13.64
N TYR A 13 6.50 -0.50 13.57
CA TYR A 13 7.16 -1.77 13.89
C TYR A 13 7.97 -1.75 15.19
N GLY A 14 7.84 -0.73 16.03
CA GLY A 14 8.66 -0.56 17.24
C GLY A 14 8.56 -1.70 18.26
N GLN A 15 7.47 -2.48 18.23
CA GLN A 15 7.27 -3.64 19.12
C GLN A 15 7.55 -5.00 18.43
N ARG A 16 7.86 -5.00 17.14
CA ARG A 16 8.02 -6.23 16.34
C ARG A 16 9.49 -6.63 16.28
N ASN A 17 9.83 -7.80 16.82
CA ASN A 17 11.19 -8.35 16.80
C ASN A 17 11.45 -9.18 15.52
N GLY A 18 11.49 -8.50 14.36
CA GLY A 18 11.78 -9.14 13.07
C GLY A 18 10.55 -9.55 12.24
N GLY A 19 10.81 -9.99 11.01
CA GLY A 19 9.75 -10.36 10.06
C GLY A 19 8.90 -9.17 9.58
N TYR A 20 9.55 -8.08 9.16
CA TYR A 20 8.86 -6.86 8.71
C TYR A 20 8.28 -6.95 7.30
N ILE A 21 8.71 -7.95 6.53
CA ILE A 21 8.29 -8.16 5.15
C ILE A 21 7.68 -9.55 4.97
N ARG A 22 6.71 -9.63 4.06
CA ARG A 22 6.11 -10.86 3.55
C ARG A 22 6.45 -10.99 2.08
N ILE A 23 6.84 -12.20 1.66
CA ILE A 23 7.12 -12.55 0.28
C ILE A 23 6.14 -13.63 -0.16
N MET A 24 5.43 -13.39 -1.25
CA MET A 24 4.47 -14.34 -1.85
C MET A 24 4.88 -14.63 -3.28
N LYS A 25 4.94 -15.91 -3.66
CA LYS A 25 5.25 -16.32 -5.04
C LYS A 25 4.12 -15.83 -5.96
N ALA A 26 4.49 -15.25 -7.10
CA ALA A 26 3.56 -14.65 -8.06
C ALA A 26 3.63 -15.30 -9.45
N GLY A 27 4.05 -16.57 -9.50
CA GLY A 27 4.19 -17.31 -10.75
C GLY A 27 5.42 -16.89 -11.55
N PHE A 28 5.30 -16.90 -12.87
CA PHE A 28 6.39 -16.58 -13.79
C PHE A 28 6.01 -15.42 -14.70
N ARG A 29 6.99 -14.59 -15.04
CA ARG A 29 6.84 -13.45 -15.92
C ARG A 29 6.65 -13.90 -17.38
N THR A 30 5.70 -13.28 -18.06
CA THR A 30 5.46 -13.51 -19.49
C THR A 30 6.67 -13.11 -20.33
N GLY A 31 7.12 -13.99 -21.23
CA GLY A 31 8.20 -13.74 -22.19
C GLY A 31 9.52 -14.44 -21.84
N ASP A 32 9.99 -14.30 -20.60
CA ASP A 32 11.27 -14.88 -20.15
C ASP A 32 11.11 -15.98 -19.08
N ASN A 33 9.86 -16.27 -18.67
CA ASN A 33 9.54 -17.25 -17.64
C ASN A 33 10.33 -17.04 -16.33
N ALA A 34 10.67 -15.79 -16.00
CA ALA A 34 11.39 -15.48 -14.77
C ALA A 34 10.46 -15.63 -13.55
N PRO A 35 10.87 -16.27 -12.45
CA PRO A 35 10.04 -16.42 -11.25
C PRO A 35 9.79 -15.04 -10.59
N LEU A 36 8.52 -14.73 -10.35
CA LEU A 36 8.09 -13.48 -9.73
C LEU A 36 7.67 -13.69 -8.28
N ALA A 37 7.78 -12.62 -7.50
CA ALA A 37 7.25 -12.55 -6.16
C ALA A 37 6.70 -11.16 -5.85
N VAL A 38 5.64 -11.11 -5.05
CA VAL A 38 5.15 -9.88 -4.42
C VAL A 38 5.83 -9.76 -3.06
N VAL A 39 6.50 -8.63 -2.84
CA VAL A 39 7.11 -8.28 -1.56
C VAL A 39 6.33 -7.13 -0.94
N GLU A 40 5.88 -7.31 0.30
CA GLU A 40 5.13 -6.29 1.02
C GLU A 40 5.58 -6.15 2.47
N PHE A 41 5.30 -4.99 3.06
CA PHE A 41 5.42 -4.81 4.49
C PHE A 41 4.25 -5.49 5.23
N VAL A 42 4.56 -6.14 6.34
CA VAL A 42 3.55 -6.74 7.24
C VAL A 42 2.78 -5.63 7.95
N ASP A 43 1.51 -5.86 8.32
CA ASP A 43 0.66 -4.89 9.03
C ASP A 43 0.51 -3.52 8.33
N ARG A 44 0.71 -3.48 7.00
CA ARG A 44 0.47 -2.29 6.20
C ARG A 44 -1.02 -2.01 6.08
N ASP A 45 -1.38 -0.74 6.04
CA ASP A 45 -2.73 -0.33 5.65
C ASP A 45 -2.97 -0.68 4.17
N VAL A 46 -3.97 -1.52 3.93
CA VAL A 46 -4.38 -1.96 2.58
C VAL A 46 -5.24 -0.93 1.86
N SER A 47 -5.88 -0.03 2.61
CA SER A 47 -6.74 1.05 2.09
C SER A 47 -5.96 2.32 1.75
N ALA A 48 -4.72 2.44 2.23
CA ALA A 48 -3.87 3.61 1.99
C ALA A 48 -3.55 3.85 0.50
N LYS A 49 -3.61 2.83 -0.36
CA LYS A 49 -3.32 3.00 -1.79
C LYS A 49 -4.52 3.63 -2.50
N GLY A 50 -4.33 4.83 -3.05
CA GLY A 50 -5.38 5.54 -3.79
C GLY A 50 -6.40 6.26 -2.90
N SER A 51 -6.17 6.33 -1.57
CA SER A 51 -7.09 6.99 -0.64
C SER A 51 -7.35 8.47 -0.98
N LYS A 52 -6.32 9.17 -1.48
CA LYS A 52 -6.46 10.56 -1.94
C LYS A 52 -7.33 10.68 -3.19
N ASP A 53 -7.17 9.76 -4.13
CA ASP A 53 -7.96 9.76 -5.36
C ASP A 53 -9.41 9.39 -5.08
N LEU A 54 -9.64 8.40 -4.20
CA LEU A 54 -10.97 8.01 -3.73
C LEU A 54 -11.67 9.17 -3.00
N ALA A 55 -10.95 9.90 -2.14
CA ALA A 55 -11.50 11.06 -1.44
C ALA A 55 -11.87 12.20 -2.41
N ARG A 56 -11.07 12.43 -3.46
CA ARG A 56 -11.38 13.40 -4.51
C ARG A 56 -12.66 13.02 -5.26
N VAL A 57 -12.76 11.77 -5.71
CA VAL A 57 -13.94 11.29 -6.45
C VAL A 57 -15.20 11.35 -5.57
N ALA A 58 -15.11 11.00 -4.29
CA ALA A 58 -16.23 11.11 -3.37
C ALA A 58 -16.69 12.57 -3.17
N ALA A 59 -15.76 13.53 -3.12
CA ALA A 59 -16.10 14.95 -3.02
C ALA A 59 -16.75 15.48 -4.31
N GLU A 60 -16.25 15.07 -5.48
CA GLU A 60 -16.85 15.38 -6.78
C GLU A 60 -18.30 14.85 -6.86
N GLN A 61 -18.54 13.60 -6.46
CA GLN A 61 -19.86 12.98 -6.43
C GLN A 61 -20.82 13.64 -5.42
N ALA A 62 -20.33 14.06 -4.25
CA ALA A 62 -21.13 14.77 -3.27
C ALA A 62 -21.60 16.12 -3.81
N ASN A 63 -20.71 16.88 -4.46
CA ASN A 63 -21.04 18.17 -5.05
C ASN A 63 -22.06 18.03 -6.21
N GLU A 64 -21.95 16.99 -7.02
CA GLU A 64 -22.92 16.71 -8.09
C GLU A 64 -24.30 16.31 -7.54
N ALA A 65 -24.34 15.54 -6.45
CA ALA A 65 -25.58 15.15 -5.79
C ALA A 65 -26.27 16.32 -5.06
N GLU A 66 -25.50 17.29 -4.54
CA GLU A 66 -26.02 18.50 -3.90
C GLU A 66 -26.52 19.55 -4.92
N ALA A 67 -26.06 19.45 -6.18
CA ALA A 67 -26.46 20.33 -7.28
C ALA A 67 -27.71 19.83 -8.05
N ALA A 68 -28.22 18.63 -7.74
CA ALA A 68 -29.40 18.01 -8.35
C ALA A 68 -30.63 18.10 -7.45
#